data_AF-A0A962IBV9-F1
#
_entry.id   AF-A0A962IBV9-F1
#
_cell.length_a   1.000
_cell.length_b   1.000
_cell.length_c   1.000
_cell.angle_alpha   90.00
_cell.angle_beta   90.00
_cell.angle_gamma   90.00
#
_symmetry.space_group_name_H-M   'P 1'
#
loop_
_entity.id
_entity.type
_entity.pdbx_description
1 polymer ?
#
loop_
_entity_poly.entity_id
_entity_poly.type
_entity_poly.pdbx_seq_one_letter_code
_entity_poly.pdbx_strand_id
1 'polypeptide(L)'
;ELIDVTGSQSLMDVLVDDLGRRYVIGWGSGFAGIRIYDSNGLPIGSNSSNGRIFEAVLHPEGGLVVVGDRQDTSFSQCFVRRISTSGETLWEQSYGSVPDLYCSARTVVARSDGKIYVASHQQHFPGHTAVVTHLSASGDLLWNVQFSHDRLTPQQLVLGPAGDPVLLANVVESPSADPSLQVVELDHLTGEEHWRFDSPVELGPMTATDITIGPDGLPVVTANGVKDGRDPRVLAIKLMVKLFANGFE
;
A
#
# COMPACT_ATOMS: atom_id res chain seq x y z
N GLU A 1 -2.99 9.75 28.95
CA GLU A 1 -4.36 9.25 28.76
C GLU A 1 -4.32 8.10 27.78
N LEU A 2 -4.97 6.98 28.11
CA LEU A 2 -5.28 5.94 27.13
C LEU A 2 -6.17 6.59 26.08
N ILE A 3 -5.80 6.47 24.80
CA ILE A 3 -6.63 6.92 23.69
C ILE A 3 -7.84 5.99 23.67
N ASP A 4 -8.90 6.36 24.40
CA ASP A 4 -10.19 5.72 24.28
C ASP A 4 -10.76 6.15 22.93
N VAL A 5 -10.43 5.35 21.93
CA VAL A 5 -11.05 5.41 20.61
C VAL A 5 -12.48 4.90 20.83
N THR A 6 -13.36 5.69 21.47
CA THR A 6 -14.73 5.27 21.81
C THR A 6 -15.41 4.72 20.55
N GLY A 7 -15.56 3.40 20.50
CA GLY A 7 -16.12 2.65 19.36
C GLY A 7 -15.16 1.79 18.54
N SER A 8 -13.82 1.98 18.59
CA SER A 8 -12.88 1.08 17.89
C SER A 8 -12.39 -0.05 18.78
N GLN A 9 -12.60 -1.30 18.37
CA GLN A 9 -12.12 -2.51 19.04
C GLN A 9 -10.66 -2.84 18.71
N SER A 10 -10.03 -2.17 17.73
CA SER A 10 -8.62 -2.38 17.37
C SER A 10 -7.98 -1.13 16.76
N LEU A 11 -6.81 -0.74 17.27
CA LEU A 11 -5.93 0.28 16.70
C LEU A 11 -5.20 -0.31 15.49
N MET A 12 -5.15 0.43 14.38
CA MET A 12 -4.30 0.08 13.24
C MET A 12 -2.97 0.80 13.28
N ASP A 13 -3.04 2.12 13.35
CA ASP A 13 -1.89 2.98 13.13
C ASP A 13 -2.08 4.36 13.78
N VAL A 14 -0.98 5.04 14.05
CA VAL A 14 -0.93 6.41 14.55
C VAL A 14 0.11 7.19 13.76
N LEU A 15 -0.37 8.15 12.97
CA LEU A 15 0.49 9.07 12.22
C LEU A 15 0.62 10.40 12.96
N VAL A 16 1.80 11.02 12.89
CA VAL A 16 2.07 12.32 13.50
C VAL A 16 2.68 13.25 12.47
N ASP A 17 2.04 14.39 12.20
CA ASP A 17 2.59 15.38 11.27
C ASP A 17 3.60 16.32 11.94
N ASP A 18 4.25 17.16 11.13
CA ASP A 18 5.31 18.10 11.57
C ASP A 18 4.84 19.14 12.60
N LEU A 19 3.53 19.35 12.73
CA LEU A 19 2.94 20.23 13.74
C LEU A 19 2.58 19.48 15.03
N GLY A 20 2.90 18.18 15.11
CA GLY A 20 2.60 17.31 16.25
C GLY A 20 1.15 16.85 16.33
N ARG A 21 0.33 17.08 15.28
CA ARG A 21 -1.04 16.57 15.26
C ARG A 21 -1.01 15.05 15.06
N ARG A 22 -1.87 14.35 15.80
CA ARG A 22 -1.95 12.88 15.79
C ARG A 22 -3.20 12.43 15.07
N TYR A 23 -3.03 11.51 14.13
CA TYR A 23 -4.12 10.85 13.42
C TYR A 23 -4.16 9.39 13.87
N VAL A 24 -5.20 9.03 14.61
CA VAL A 24 -5.38 7.71 15.19
C VAL A 24 -6.38 6.94 14.34
N ILE A 25 -5.93 5.85 13.72
CA ILE A 25 -6.72 5.06 12.77
C ILE A 25 -7.06 3.72 13.42
N GLY A 26 -8.33 3.31 13.32
CA GLY A 26 -8.78 2.06 13.93
C GLY A 26 -10.12 1.56 13.40
N TRP A 27 -10.55 0.42 13.94
CA TRP A 27 -11.76 -0.30 13.54
C TRP A 27 -12.75 -0.44 14.67
N GLY A 28 -13.98 0.00 14.43
CA GLY A 28 -15.12 -0.24 15.29
C GLY A 28 -16.15 -1.15 14.67
N SER A 29 -17.29 -1.30 15.36
CA SER A 29 -18.51 -2.05 15.01
C SER A 29 -18.95 -1.96 13.53
N GLY A 30 -18.19 -2.60 12.63
CA GLY A 30 -18.40 -2.61 11.19
C GLY A 30 -17.72 -1.50 10.37
N PHE A 31 -16.97 -0.56 10.97
CA PHE A 31 -16.48 0.64 10.28
C PHE A 31 -15.05 1.03 10.64
N ALA A 32 -14.29 1.51 9.66
CA ALA A 32 -13.00 2.16 9.89
C ALA A 32 -13.19 3.64 10.28
N GLY A 33 -12.39 4.13 11.23
CA GLY A 33 -12.45 5.50 11.70
C GLY A 33 -11.07 6.11 11.93
N ILE A 34 -11.02 7.43 11.80
CA ILE A 34 -9.85 8.27 12.05
C ILE A 34 -10.27 9.32 13.09
N ARG A 35 -9.51 9.41 14.18
CA ARG A 35 -9.61 10.50 15.15
C ARG A 35 -8.38 11.37 15.06
N ILE A 36 -8.59 12.69 15.08
CA ILE A 36 -7.52 13.66 14.90
C ILE A 36 -7.41 14.49 16.17
N TYR A 37 -6.19 14.60 16.68
CA TYR A 37 -5.85 15.36 17.86
C TYR A 37 -4.78 16.41 17.52
N ASP A 38 -4.83 17.55 18.20
CA ASP A 38 -3.75 18.52 18.12
C ASP A 38 -2.48 18.05 18.86
N SER A 39 -1.44 18.90 18.86
CA SER A 39 -0.18 18.64 19.56
C SER A 39 -0.32 18.54 21.07
N ASN A 40 -1.37 19.12 21.66
CA ASN A 40 -1.66 19.04 23.09
C ASN A 40 -2.51 17.84 23.46
N GLY A 41 -3.16 17.20 22.49
CA GLY A 41 -4.00 16.01 22.67
C GLY A 41 -5.49 16.30 22.69
N LEU A 42 -5.89 17.52 22.32
CA LEU A 42 -7.29 17.88 22.20
C LEU A 42 -7.86 17.36 20.88
N PRO A 43 -9.06 16.76 20.87
CA PRO A 43 -9.69 16.30 19.64
C PRO A 43 -10.08 17.49 18.77
N ILE A 44 -9.65 17.46 17.51
CA ILE A 44 -9.90 18.53 16.53
C ILE A 44 -10.64 18.05 15.28
N GLY A 45 -10.86 16.74 15.13
CA GLY A 45 -11.47 16.21 13.93
C GLY A 45 -11.68 14.71 13.94
N SER A 46 -12.48 14.24 13.00
CA SER A 46 -12.66 12.82 12.74
C SER A 46 -13.12 12.58 11.31
N ASN A 47 -12.84 11.39 10.79
CA ASN A 47 -13.35 10.89 9.52
C ASN A 47 -13.67 9.40 9.65
N SER A 48 -14.60 8.88 8.85
CA SER A 48 -14.96 7.46 8.88
C SER A 48 -15.25 6.92 7.48
N SER A 49 -15.08 5.62 7.31
CA SER A 49 -15.42 4.89 6.08
C SER A 49 -16.46 3.82 6.38
N ASN A 50 -17.36 3.59 5.43
CA ASN A 50 -18.35 2.52 5.47
C ASN A 50 -17.77 1.14 5.09
N GLY A 51 -16.46 1.06 4.87
CA GLY A 51 -15.72 -0.17 4.68
C GLY A 51 -14.38 -0.12 5.36
N ARG A 52 -13.38 -0.69 4.69
CA ARG A 52 -12.06 -0.92 5.24
C ARG A 52 -11.01 0.10 4.86
N ILE A 53 -10.34 0.75 5.83
CA ILE A 53 -9.06 1.46 5.60
C ILE A 53 -7.91 0.46 5.75
N PHE A 54 -7.13 0.22 4.69
CA PHE A 54 -5.96 -0.66 4.76
C PHE A 54 -4.67 0.10 5.10
N GLU A 55 -4.51 1.31 4.58
CA GLU A 55 -3.35 2.15 4.85
C GLU A 55 -3.72 3.63 4.84
N ALA A 56 -2.97 4.42 5.59
CA ALA A 56 -3.00 5.87 5.58
C ALA A 56 -1.58 6.41 5.54
N VAL A 57 -1.37 7.53 4.85
CA VAL A 57 -0.11 8.28 4.85
C VAL A 57 -0.36 9.76 5.01
N LEU A 58 0.60 10.46 5.60
CA LEU A 58 0.61 11.93 5.60
C LEU A 58 0.77 12.43 4.18
N HIS A 59 0.03 13.48 3.84
CA HIS A 59 0.22 14.20 2.58
C HIS A 59 1.07 15.45 2.83
N PRO A 60 1.98 15.84 1.92
CA PRO A 60 2.84 17.03 2.13
C PRO A 60 2.05 18.34 2.26
N GLU A 61 0.87 18.43 1.65
CA GLU A 61 -0.02 19.59 1.80
C GLU A 61 -0.90 19.52 3.08
N GLY A 62 -0.65 18.56 3.96
CA GLY A 62 -1.28 18.42 5.28
C GLY A 62 -2.49 17.48 5.33
N GLY A 63 -2.68 16.78 6.45
CA GLY A 63 -3.73 15.77 6.59
C GLY A 63 -3.30 14.44 5.96
N LEU A 64 -4.26 13.63 5.55
CA LEU A 64 -4.01 12.25 5.12
C LEU A 64 -4.43 11.96 3.69
N VAL A 65 -3.78 10.96 3.09
CA VAL A 65 -4.37 10.10 2.07
C VAL A 65 -4.65 8.77 2.72
N VAL A 66 -5.84 8.22 2.51
CA VAL A 66 -6.23 6.90 3.02
C VAL A 66 -6.74 6.04 1.88
N VAL A 67 -6.42 4.75 1.94
CA VAL A 67 -6.83 3.77 0.93
C VAL A 67 -7.47 2.56 1.56
N GLY A 68 -8.32 1.89 0.78
CA GLY A 68 -9.16 0.88 1.37
C GLY A 68 -10.07 0.14 0.40
N ASP A 69 -11.03 -0.55 1.00
CA ASP A 69 -12.24 -1.00 0.32
C ASP A 69 -13.51 -0.39 0.93
N ARG A 70 -14.58 -0.38 0.15
CA ARG A 70 -15.91 0.00 0.59
C ARG A 70 -16.94 -1.04 0.18
N GLN A 71 -17.95 -1.25 1.01
CA GLN A 71 -19.03 -2.21 0.79
C GLN A 71 -20.33 -1.49 0.44
N ASP A 72 -20.31 -0.79 -0.70
CA ASP A 72 -21.48 -0.03 -1.18
C ASP A 72 -22.37 -0.86 -2.10
N THR A 73 -21.88 -2.02 -2.55
CA THR A 73 -22.58 -2.94 -3.44
C THR A 73 -22.36 -4.38 -2.99
N SER A 74 -22.91 -5.34 -3.72
CA SER A 74 -22.63 -6.78 -3.52
C SER A 74 -21.13 -7.13 -3.63
N PHE A 75 -20.33 -6.25 -4.23
CA PHE A 75 -18.89 -6.38 -4.40
C PHE A 75 -18.14 -5.20 -3.74
N SER A 76 -16.92 -5.46 -3.27
CA SER A 76 -16.09 -4.42 -2.65
C SER A 76 -15.45 -3.53 -3.72
N GLN A 77 -15.48 -2.22 -3.51
CA GLN A 77 -14.82 -1.25 -4.38
C GLN A 77 -13.56 -0.75 -3.71
N CYS A 78 -12.49 -0.54 -4.47
CA CYS A 78 -11.34 0.18 -3.95
C CYS A 78 -11.72 1.63 -3.74
N PHE A 79 -11.17 2.28 -2.71
CA PHE A 79 -11.24 3.72 -2.61
C PHE A 79 -9.89 4.33 -2.25
N VAL A 80 -9.73 5.60 -2.65
CA VAL A 80 -8.64 6.49 -2.27
C VAL A 80 -9.30 7.79 -1.84
N ARG A 81 -8.95 8.30 -0.67
CA ARG A 81 -9.56 9.50 -0.11
C ARG A 81 -8.49 10.42 0.43
N ARG A 82 -8.63 11.71 0.12
CA ARG A 82 -7.84 12.78 0.70
C ARG A 82 -8.63 13.47 1.79
N ILE A 83 -8.02 13.63 2.96
CA ILE A 83 -8.66 14.17 4.16
C ILE A 83 -7.82 15.35 4.68
N SER A 84 -8.48 16.45 5.01
CA SER A 84 -7.85 17.63 5.61
C SER A 84 -7.33 17.34 7.01
N THR A 85 -6.61 18.31 7.57
CA THR A 85 -6.08 18.23 8.94
C THR A 85 -7.15 18.31 10.03
N SER A 86 -8.39 18.67 9.68
CA SER A 86 -9.56 18.67 10.57
C SER A 86 -10.48 17.46 10.33
N GLY A 87 -10.14 16.57 9.40
CA GLY A 87 -10.93 15.36 9.13
C GLY A 87 -11.98 15.52 8.02
N GLU A 88 -12.01 16.66 7.34
CA GLU A 88 -12.91 16.89 6.21
C GLU A 88 -12.40 16.13 4.97
N THR A 89 -13.29 15.44 4.27
CA THR A 89 -12.95 14.82 2.99
C THR A 89 -12.75 15.92 1.94
N LEU A 90 -11.53 16.05 1.42
CA LEU A 90 -11.21 16.99 0.35
C LEU A 90 -11.64 16.43 -1.01
N TRP A 91 -11.38 15.13 -1.23
CA TRP A 91 -11.90 14.39 -2.36
C TRP A 91 -11.88 12.88 -2.05
N GLU A 92 -12.68 12.13 -2.79
CA GLU A 92 -12.68 10.66 -2.79
C GLU A 92 -12.84 10.14 -4.21
N GLN A 93 -12.11 9.07 -4.52
CA GLN A 93 -12.33 8.26 -5.70
C GLN A 93 -12.58 6.83 -5.31
N SER A 94 -13.46 6.19 -6.07
CA SER A 94 -13.73 4.75 -5.98
C SER A 94 -13.61 4.12 -7.35
N TYR A 95 -13.05 2.93 -7.42
CA TYR A 95 -12.86 2.18 -8.66
C TYR A 95 -13.01 0.67 -8.43
N GLY A 96 -13.14 -0.08 -9.52
CA GLY A 96 -13.45 -1.50 -9.47
C GLY A 96 -14.93 -1.80 -9.21
N SER A 97 -15.84 -0.89 -9.56
CA SER A 97 -17.29 -1.05 -9.44
C SER A 97 -17.90 -1.91 -10.57
N VAL A 98 -17.23 -3.00 -10.93
CA VAL A 98 -17.67 -3.91 -12.00
C VAL A 98 -18.30 -5.13 -11.35
N PRO A 99 -19.40 -5.70 -11.90
CA PRO A 99 -19.94 -6.97 -11.42
C PRO A 99 -18.85 -8.05 -11.35
N ASP A 100 -18.90 -8.88 -10.31
CA ASP A 100 -17.96 -10.00 -10.08
C ASP A 100 -16.49 -9.60 -9.86
N LEU A 101 -16.25 -8.33 -9.50
CA LEU A 101 -14.92 -7.80 -9.18
C LEU A 101 -14.84 -7.34 -7.72
N TYR A 102 -14.00 -8.00 -6.92
CA TYR A 102 -13.63 -7.51 -5.58
C TYR A 102 -12.37 -6.68 -5.68
N CYS A 103 -12.45 -5.42 -5.30
CA CYS A 103 -11.32 -4.49 -5.31
C CYS A 103 -10.97 -4.08 -3.87
N SER A 104 -9.67 -4.10 -3.56
CA SER A 104 -9.11 -3.53 -2.33
C SER A 104 -7.83 -2.74 -2.64
N ALA A 105 -7.80 -1.44 -2.34
CA ALA A 105 -6.58 -0.66 -2.39
C ALA A 105 -5.76 -0.98 -1.12
N ARG A 106 -4.57 -1.53 -1.30
CA ARG A 106 -3.79 -2.16 -0.22
C ARG A 106 -2.76 -1.23 0.37
N THR A 107 -2.09 -0.46 -0.48
CA THR A 107 -1.00 0.40 -0.05
C THR A 107 -0.96 1.70 -0.83
N VAL A 108 -0.45 2.77 -0.19
CA VAL A 108 -0.39 4.12 -0.71
C VAL A 108 0.88 4.83 -0.26
N VAL A 109 1.43 5.66 -1.15
CA VAL A 109 2.49 6.62 -0.82
C VAL A 109 2.18 7.98 -1.42
N ALA A 110 2.55 9.04 -0.72
CA ALA A 110 2.45 10.42 -1.20
C ALA A 110 3.86 10.97 -1.46
N ARG A 111 4.06 11.51 -2.68
CA ARG A 111 5.29 12.21 -3.06
C ARG A 111 5.32 13.60 -2.44
N SER A 112 6.51 14.18 -2.35
CA SER A 112 6.70 15.56 -1.87
C SER A 112 6.01 16.62 -2.73
N ASP A 113 5.73 16.32 -4.00
CA ASP A 113 4.98 17.18 -4.93
C ASP A 113 3.46 16.98 -4.88
N GLY A 114 2.98 16.23 -3.88
CA GLY A 114 1.54 15.97 -3.64
C GLY A 114 0.94 14.90 -4.54
N LYS A 115 1.69 14.31 -5.48
CA LYS A 115 1.18 13.18 -6.26
C LYS A 115 1.14 11.90 -5.43
N ILE A 116 0.25 10.99 -5.79
CA ILE A 116 -0.09 9.82 -4.97
C ILE A 116 0.05 8.56 -5.82
N TYR A 117 0.71 7.53 -5.28
CA TYR A 117 0.67 6.18 -5.83
C TYR A 117 -0.14 5.27 -4.94
N VAL A 118 -0.95 4.41 -5.55
CA VAL A 118 -1.76 3.41 -4.86
C VAL A 118 -1.57 2.08 -5.53
N ALA A 119 -1.27 1.02 -4.77
CA ALA A 119 -1.33 -0.33 -5.28
C ALA A 119 -2.58 -1.03 -4.75
N SER A 120 -3.33 -1.62 -5.67
CA SER A 120 -4.60 -2.29 -5.41
C SER A 120 -4.58 -3.73 -5.89
N HIS A 121 -5.39 -4.54 -5.22
CA HIS A 121 -5.64 -5.92 -5.57
C HIS A 121 -7.07 -6.03 -6.11
N GLN A 122 -7.20 -6.54 -7.33
CA GLN A 122 -8.45 -6.74 -8.03
C GLN A 122 -8.66 -8.23 -8.27
N GLN A 123 -9.67 -8.82 -7.64
CA GLN A 123 -10.02 -10.22 -7.79
C GLN A 123 -11.25 -10.34 -8.70
N HIS A 124 -11.09 -11.00 -9.84
CA HIS A 124 -12.14 -11.31 -10.81
C HIS A 124 -12.13 -12.82 -11.01
N PHE A 125 -13.22 -13.58 -10.90
CA PHE A 125 -13.09 -15.03 -11.09
C PHE A 125 -12.84 -15.37 -12.57
N PRO A 126 -11.76 -16.11 -12.94
CA PRO A 126 -10.82 -16.89 -12.09
C PRO A 126 -9.42 -16.27 -11.79
N GLY A 127 -9.18 -15.00 -12.07
CA GLY A 127 -7.91 -14.29 -11.90
C GLY A 127 -7.80 -13.26 -10.76
N HIS A 128 -6.58 -12.77 -10.59
CA HIS A 128 -6.24 -11.67 -9.69
C HIS A 128 -5.28 -10.74 -10.44
N THR A 129 -5.48 -9.44 -10.31
CA THR A 129 -4.66 -8.41 -10.94
C THR A 129 -4.20 -7.43 -9.88
N ALA A 130 -2.89 -7.21 -9.78
CA ALA A 130 -2.38 -6.04 -9.08
C ALA A 130 -2.42 -4.84 -10.02
N VAL A 131 -2.79 -3.67 -9.49
CA VAL A 131 -2.80 -2.42 -10.24
C VAL A 131 -2.09 -1.34 -9.45
N VAL A 132 -1.08 -0.71 -10.03
CA VAL A 132 -0.48 0.52 -9.50
C VAL A 132 -1.11 1.71 -10.22
N THR A 133 -1.66 2.63 -9.46
CA THR A 133 -2.37 3.82 -9.95
C THR A 133 -1.64 5.07 -9.48
N HIS A 134 -1.36 5.99 -10.40
CA HIS A 134 -0.78 7.29 -10.12
C HIS A 134 -1.84 8.38 -10.26
N LEU A 135 -2.00 9.18 -9.21
CA LEU A 135 -2.97 10.26 -9.11
C LEU A 135 -2.26 11.60 -8.91
N SER A 136 -2.87 12.67 -9.41
CA SER A 136 -2.52 14.04 -9.05
C SER A 136 -2.90 14.34 -7.58
N ALA A 137 -2.44 15.47 -7.04
CA ALA A 137 -2.82 15.93 -5.70
C ALA A 137 -4.34 16.19 -5.57
N SER A 138 -5.01 16.56 -6.67
CA SER A 138 -6.47 16.70 -6.76
C SER A 138 -7.20 15.38 -6.98
N GLY A 139 -6.47 14.27 -7.10
CA GLY A 139 -7.02 12.93 -7.31
C GLY A 139 -7.16 12.54 -8.78
N ASP A 140 -6.82 13.39 -9.76
CA ASP A 140 -6.97 13.05 -11.17
C ASP A 140 -6.04 11.90 -11.58
N LEU A 141 -6.57 10.93 -12.34
CA LEU A 141 -5.77 9.82 -12.85
C LEU A 141 -4.70 10.33 -13.83
N LEU A 142 -3.44 10.03 -13.54
CA LEU A 142 -2.31 10.32 -14.42
C LEU A 142 -1.95 9.09 -15.28
N TRP A 143 -1.76 7.94 -14.63
CA TRP A 143 -1.57 6.65 -15.30
C TRP A 143 -1.92 5.49 -14.35
N ASN A 144 -2.13 4.30 -14.92
CA ASN A 144 -2.20 3.06 -14.15
C ASN A 144 -1.56 1.88 -14.91
N VAL A 145 -0.96 0.96 -14.17
CA VAL A 145 -0.26 -0.22 -14.68
C VAL A 145 -0.91 -1.46 -14.07
N GLN A 146 -1.22 -2.46 -14.91
CA GLN A 146 -1.89 -3.70 -14.50
C GLN A 146 -0.97 -4.90 -14.67
N PHE A 147 -0.81 -5.68 -13.60
CA PHE A 147 -0.01 -6.91 -13.55
C PHE A 147 -0.94 -8.14 -13.54
N SER A 148 -1.52 -8.46 -14.70
CA SER A 148 -2.54 -9.51 -14.80
C SER A 148 -1.98 -10.93 -14.92
N HIS A 149 -0.73 -11.09 -15.35
CA HIS A 149 -0.12 -12.41 -15.56
C HIS A 149 0.65 -12.91 -14.34
N ASP A 150 1.15 -11.99 -13.51
CA ASP A 150 2.09 -12.26 -12.44
C ASP A 150 1.39 -12.65 -11.12
N ARG A 151 0.05 -12.59 -11.08
CA ARG A 151 -0.79 -12.93 -9.91
C ARG A 151 -0.28 -12.28 -8.61
N LEU A 152 0.12 -11.02 -8.73
CA LEU A 152 0.69 -10.25 -7.64
C LEU A 152 -0.37 -9.86 -6.62
N THR A 153 0.03 -9.99 -5.35
CA THR A 153 -0.68 -9.40 -4.21
C THR A 153 0.20 -8.28 -3.65
N PRO A 154 -0.14 -7.00 -3.92
CA PRO A 154 0.60 -5.87 -3.39
C PRO A 154 0.74 -5.97 -1.87
N GLN A 155 1.97 -5.84 -1.39
CA GLN A 155 2.26 -5.73 0.03
C GLN A 155 2.45 -4.27 0.42
N GLN A 156 3.33 -3.56 -0.30
CA GLN A 156 3.72 -2.21 0.08
C GLN A 156 4.30 -1.46 -1.11
N LEU A 157 4.03 -0.15 -1.14
CA LEU A 157 4.71 0.81 -2.00
C LEU A 157 5.71 1.61 -1.16
N VAL A 158 6.87 1.88 -1.75
CA VAL A 158 7.81 2.89 -1.26
C VAL A 158 8.25 3.78 -2.42
N LEU A 159 8.83 4.94 -2.11
CA LEU A 159 9.37 5.85 -3.12
C LEU A 159 10.87 5.65 -3.24
N GLY A 160 11.33 5.34 -4.45
CA GLY A 160 12.74 5.38 -4.81
C GLY A 160 13.31 6.81 -4.80
N PRO A 161 14.63 6.97 -4.95
CA PRO A 161 15.30 8.28 -4.84
C PRO A 161 14.79 9.36 -5.81
N ALA A 162 14.31 8.97 -7.00
CA ALA A 162 13.73 9.88 -7.99
C ALA A 162 12.21 10.10 -7.80
N GLY A 163 11.62 9.50 -6.77
CA GLY A 163 10.17 9.46 -6.53
C GLY A 163 9.44 8.39 -7.34
N ASP A 164 10.17 7.49 -7.99
CA ASP A 164 9.64 6.32 -8.68
C ASP A 164 8.96 5.38 -7.66
N PRO A 165 7.75 4.87 -7.93
CA PRO A 165 7.12 3.90 -7.06
C PRO A 165 7.81 2.54 -7.18
N VAL A 166 8.24 2.00 -6.04
CA VAL A 166 8.77 0.65 -5.91
C VAL A 166 7.74 -0.21 -5.19
N LEU A 167 7.18 -1.20 -5.90
CA LEU A 167 6.19 -2.13 -5.40
C LEU A 167 6.85 -3.40 -4.88
N LEU A 168 6.61 -3.73 -3.61
CA LEU A 168 6.81 -5.07 -3.08
C LEU A 168 5.50 -5.87 -3.20
N ALA A 169 5.57 -7.06 -3.78
CA ALA A 169 4.42 -7.94 -3.92
C ALA A 169 4.76 -9.41 -3.61
N ASN A 170 3.77 -10.13 -3.09
CA ASN A 170 3.81 -11.59 -3.02
C ASN A 170 3.23 -12.17 -4.30
N VAL A 171 3.84 -13.24 -4.80
CA VAL A 171 3.36 -14.02 -5.94
C VAL A 171 2.68 -15.28 -5.39
N VAL A 172 1.42 -15.48 -5.77
CA VAL A 172 0.66 -16.67 -5.38
C VAL A 172 0.00 -17.27 -6.63
N GLU A 173 0.70 -18.21 -7.25
CA GLU A 173 0.21 -18.88 -8.47
C GLU A 173 -1.03 -19.74 -8.19
N SER A 174 -1.06 -20.41 -7.04
CA SER A 174 -2.20 -21.18 -6.55
C SER A 174 -2.20 -21.25 -5.02
N PRO A 175 -3.33 -21.60 -4.37
CA PRO A 175 -3.38 -21.75 -2.91
C PRO A 175 -2.39 -22.77 -2.33
N SER A 176 -1.89 -23.69 -3.17
CA SER A 176 -0.93 -24.73 -2.81
C SER A 176 0.48 -24.48 -3.37
N ALA A 177 0.70 -23.38 -4.09
CA ALA A 177 2.02 -23.03 -4.58
C ALA A 177 2.88 -22.48 -3.46
N ASP A 178 4.18 -22.76 -3.54
CA ASP A 178 5.16 -22.14 -2.68
C ASP A 178 5.19 -20.63 -2.98
N PRO A 179 4.98 -19.76 -1.98
CA PRO A 179 4.97 -18.32 -2.21
C PRO A 179 6.37 -17.84 -2.59
N SER A 180 6.42 -16.87 -3.49
CA SER A 180 7.62 -16.10 -3.83
C SER A 180 7.31 -14.61 -3.73
N LEU A 181 8.34 -13.77 -3.84
CA LEU A 181 8.17 -12.32 -3.83
C LEU A 181 8.74 -11.68 -5.09
N GLN A 182 8.18 -10.53 -5.43
CA GLN A 182 8.67 -9.66 -6.48
C GLN A 182 8.84 -8.24 -5.96
N VAL A 183 9.84 -7.55 -6.51
CA VAL A 183 9.99 -6.10 -6.36
C VAL A 183 10.05 -5.47 -7.74
N VAL A 184 9.22 -4.45 -7.99
CA VAL A 184 9.10 -3.79 -9.28
C VAL A 184 9.24 -2.28 -9.09
N GLU A 185 10.17 -1.64 -9.78
CA GLU A 185 10.22 -0.17 -9.88
C GLU A 185 9.57 0.28 -11.19
N LEU A 186 8.70 1.29 -11.09
CA LEU A 186 8.04 1.88 -12.24
C LEU A 186 8.48 3.33 -12.42
N ASP A 187 8.55 3.76 -13.67
CA ASP A 187 8.79 5.14 -14.04
C ASP A 187 7.68 6.06 -13.53
N HIS A 188 8.04 7.09 -12.77
CA HIS A 188 7.05 8.01 -12.20
C HIS A 188 6.25 8.80 -13.23
N LEU A 189 6.78 9.03 -14.44
CA LEU A 189 6.12 9.81 -15.48
C LEU A 189 5.17 8.96 -16.32
N THR A 190 5.58 7.72 -16.64
CA THR A 190 4.92 6.88 -17.65
C THR A 190 4.30 5.61 -17.08
N GLY A 191 4.78 5.14 -15.92
CA GLY A 191 4.44 3.83 -15.37
C GLY A 191 5.16 2.66 -16.05
N GLU A 192 6.09 2.90 -16.97
CA GLU A 192 6.89 1.82 -17.57
C GLU A 192 7.78 1.16 -16.52
N GLU A 193 7.94 -0.16 -16.60
CA GLU A 193 8.83 -0.89 -15.70
C GLU A 193 10.29 -0.51 -15.95
N HIS A 194 10.96 0.03 -14.93
CA HIS A 194 12.41 0.28 -14.98
C HIS A 194 13.19 -1.01 -14.78
N TRP A 195 12.81 -1.77 -13.75
CA TRP A 195 13.37 -3.09 -13.47
C TRP A 195 12.43 -3.90 -12.57
N ARG A 196 12.68 -5.21 -12.56
CA ARG A 196 12.03 -6.18 -11.68
C ARG A 196 13.05 -7.13 -11.07
N PHE A 197 12.79 -7.50 -9.83
CA PHE A 197 13.44 -8.58 -9.13
C PHE A 197 12.41 -9.67 -8.82
N ASP A 198 12.74 -10.90 -9.21
CA ASP A 198 12.03 -12.12 -8.85
C ASP A 198 12.86 -12.89 -7.82
N SER A 199 12.26 -13.29 -6.70
CA SER A 199 13.01 -14.06 -5.70
C SER A 199 13.49 -15.40 -6.27
N PRO A 200 14.80 -15.72 -6.22
CA PRO A 200 15.32 -16.98 -6.74
C PRO A 200 14.79 -18.20 -6.00
N VAL A 201 14.61 -19.31 -6.72
CA VAL A 201 14.09 -20.58 -6.19
C VAL A 201 14.96 -21.14 -5.06
N GLU A 202 16.26 -20.87 -5.07
CA GLU A 202 17.26 -21.35 -4.10
C GLU A 202 17.04 -20.78 -2.69
N LEU A 203 16.35 -19.65 -2.58
CA LEU A 203 15.96 -19.06 -1.30
C LEU A 203 14.78 -19.81 -0.67
N GLY A 204 14.09 -20.65 -1.44
CA GLY A 204 12.91 -21.39 -1.02
C GLY A 204 11.66 -20.51 -0.92
N PRO A 205 10.56 -21.09 -0.45
CA PRO A 205 9.29 -20.38 -0.30
C PRO A 205 9.43 -19.23 0.69
N MET A 206 8.95 -18.05 0.31
CA MET A 206 8.99 -16.86 1.15
C MET A 206 7.79 -15.95 0.94
N THR A 207 7.41 -15.24 1.99
CA THR A 207 6.38 -14.21 1.97
C THR A 207 6.98 -12.91 2.46
N ALA A 208 6.98 -11.90 1.60
CA ALA A 208 7.45 -10.58 1.93
C ALA A 208 6.58 -9.94 3.02
N THR A 209 7.24 -9.20 3.91
CA THR A 209 6.59 -8.55 5.06
C THR A 209 6.71 -7.03 5.03
N ASP A 210 7.83 -6.48 4.57
CA ASP A 210 8.08 -5.04 4.56
C ASP A 210 9.18 -4.71 3.55
N ILE A 211 9.17 -3.48 3.04
CA ILE A 211 10.20 -2.91 2.16
C ILE A 211 10.54 -1.49 2.60
N THR A 212 11.80 -1.13 2.52
CA THR A 212 12.26 0.26 2.67
C THR A 212 13.34 0.59 1.65
N ILE A 213 13.59 1.86 1.41
CA ILE A 213 14.70 2.31 0.56
C ILE A 213 15.86 2.72 1.45
N GLY A 214 17.00 2.06 1.27
CA GLY A 214 18.23 2.33 2.01
C GLY A 214 18.83 3.71 1.66
N PRO A 215 19.78 4.22 2.46
CA PRO A 215 20.47 5.49 2.18
C PRO A 215 21.23 5.52 0.85
N ASP A 216 21.54 4.35 0.31
CA ASP A 216 22.15 4.14 -1.00
C ASP A 216 21.13 4.11 -2.15
N GLY A 217 19.85 4.32 -1.84
CA GLY A 217 18.76 4.29 -2.81
C GLY A 217 18.29 2.89 -3.20
N LEU A 218 18.80 1.84 -2.54
CA LEU A 218 18.47 0.45 -2.88
C LEU A 218 17.35 -0.10 -1.98
N PRO A 219 16.44 -0.93 -2.52
CA PRO A 219 15.42 -1.57 -1.71
C PRO A 219 15.99 -2.61 -0.73
N VAL A 220 15.50 -2.58 0.50
CA VAL A 220 15.74 -3.58 1.54
C VAL A 220 14.42 -4.21 1.90
N VAL A 221 14.32 -5.52 1.68
CA VAL A 221 13.10 -6.29 1.90
C VAL A 221 13.27 -7.19 3.12
N THR A 222 12.23 -7.30 3.92
CA THR A 222 12.10 -8.37 4.91
C THR A 222 11.07 -9.39 4.45
N ALA A 223 11.32 -10.66 4.71
CA ALA A 223 10.44 -11.75 4.35
C ALA A 223 10.51 -12.89 5.37
N ASN A 224 9.39 -13.60 5.54
CA ASN A 224 9.34 -14.85 6.27
C ASN A 224 9.54 -16.00 5.28
N GLY A 225 10.58 -16.81 5.48
CA GLY A 225 10.87 -17.98 4.65
C GLY A 225 10.83 -19.29 5.42
N VAL A 226 10.46 -20.37 4.73
CA VAL A 226 10.55 -21.74 5.26
C VAL A 226 11.58 -22.50 4.42
N LYS A 227 12.73 -22.81 5.00
CA LYS A 227 13.75 -23.65 4.36
C LYS A 227 13.79 -25.01 5.06
N ASP A 228 13.58 -26.08 4.30
CA ASP A 228 13.71 -27.48 4.73
C ASP A 228 12.78 -27.90 5.89
N GLY A 229 11.56 -27.36 5.94
CA GLY A 229 10.53 -27.76 6.92
C GLY A 229 10.85 -27.42 8.39
N ARG A 230 11.82 -26.52 8.63
CA ARG A 230 12.12 -25.96 9.96
C ARG A 230 11.55 -24.55 10.10
N ASP A 231 11.43 -24.09 11.35
CA ASP A 231 10.77 -22.84 11.78
C ASP A 231 10.93 -21.66 10.81
N PRO A 232 9.88 -20.83 10.63
CA PRO A 232 9.96 -19.64 9.79
C PRO A 232 11.11 -18.75 10.24
N ARG A 233 12.02 -18.44 9.32
CA ARG A 233 13.11 -17.48 9.55
C ARG A 233 12.72 -16.15 8.94
N VAL A 234 12.96 -15.07 9.68
CA VAL A 234 12.97 -13.73 9.11
C VAL A 234 14.26 -13.59 8.32
N LEU A 235 14.15 -13.42 7.01
CA LEU A 235 15.24 -13.06 6.12
C LEU A 235 15.15 -11.56 5.82
N ALA A 236 16.30 -10.88 5.92
CA ALA A 236 16.48 -9.55 5.34
C ALA A 236 17.25 -9.72 4.02
N ILE A 237 16.64 -9.30 2.92
CA ILE A 237 17.21 -9.37 1.58
C ILE A 237 17.46 -7.92 1.15
N LYS A 238 18.73 -7.52 1.10
CA LYS A 238 19.12 -6.26 0.47
C LYS A 238 19.28 -6.52 -1.03
N LEU A 239 18.45 -5.86 -1.84
CA LEU A 239 18.49 -6.02 -3.29
C LEU A 239 19.54 -5.09 -3.87
N MET A 240 20.63 -5.67 -4.37
CA MET A 240 21.61 -4.93 -5.14
C MET A 240 21.18 -4.93 -6.60
N VAL A 241 20.60 -3.82 -7.06
CA VAL A 241 20.35 -3.62 -8.49
C VAL A 241 21.69 -3.31 -9.15
N LYS A 242 22.30 -4.31 -9.77
CA LYS A 242 23.38 -4.10 -10.74
C LYS A 242 22.71 -3.78 -12.08
N LEU A 243 22.59 -2.51 -12.41
CA LEU A 243 22.16 -2.06 -13.74
C LEU A 243 23.23 -2.50 -14.75
N PHE A 244 23.08 -3.68 -15.33
CA PHE A 244 23.81 -4.05 -16.52
C PHE A 244 22.86 -3.94 -17.71
N ALA A 245 23.09 -2.92 -18.52
CA ALA A 245 22.66 -2.96 -19.91
C ALA A 245 23.35 -4.17 -20.55
N ASN A 246 22.59 -5.26 -20.73
CA ASN A 246 22.96 -6.55 -21.35
C ASN A 246 23.51 -7.62 -20.39
N GLY A 247 22.62 -8.50 -19.91
CA GLY A 247 22.96 -9.88 -19.50
C GLY A 247 22.92 -10.12 -17.99
N PHE A 248 22.06 -11.06 -17.60
CA PHE A 248 21.87 -11.53 -16.22
C PHE A 248 23.05 -12.42 -15.77
N GLU A 249 23.63 -12.12 -14.60
CA GLU A 249 24.32 -13.05 -13.69
C GLU A 249 24.00 -12.69 -12.24
#